data_AF-A0A1X7T202-F1
#
_entry.id   AF-A0A1X7T202-F1
#
_cell.length_a   1.000
_cell.length_b   1.000
_cell.length_c   1.000
_cell.angle_alpha   90.00
_cell.angle_beta   90.00
_cell.angle_gamma   90.00
#
_symmetry.space_group_name_H-M   'P 1'
#
loop_
_entity.id
_entity.type
_entity.pdbx_description
1 polymer ?
#
loop_
_entity_poly.entity_id
_entity_poly.type
_entity_poly.pdbx_seq_one_letter_code
_entity_poly.pdbx_strand_id
1 'polypeptide(L)'
;QIFYSVTIALMKRVLEEMDDSQWWFFEEAINIQHLQEGGSFSNVLIRRYDKTLKPLFIQIIRFIDRHSNLQLLMPDCLDENDKPLSKLWLEIYSSWELCQSTLFKIVASQKHEKMDQKVFQCAFPFSWIIYEYINKKIDDDNE
;
A
#
# COMPACT_ATOMS: atom_id res chain seq x y z
N GLN A 1 11.76 0.30 -7.94
CA GLN A 1 11.43 -1.13 -8.18
C GLN A 1 10.80 -1.78 -6.95
N ILE A 2 11.39 -1.69 -5.75
CA ILE A 2 10.88 -2.32 -4.51
C ILE A 2 9.42 -1.94 -4.19
N PHE A 3 9.08 -0.65 -4.20
CA PHE A 3 7.71 -0.20 -3.91
C PHE A 3 6.67 -0.87 -4.81
N TYR A 4 6.91 -0.89 -6.12
CA TYR A 4 6.01 -1.50 -7.10
C TYR A 4 5.88 -3.01 -6.89
N SER A 5 6.98 -3.73 -6.73
CA SER A 5 6.96 -5.19 -6.55
C SER A 5 6.23 -5.60 -5.27
N VAL A 6 6.47 -4.89 -4.16
CA VAL A 6 5.80 -5.16 -2.88
C VAL A 6 4.31 -4.86 -2.97
N THR A 7 3.93 -3.73 -3.57
CA THR A 7 2.53 -3.34 -3.73
C THR A 7 1.75 -4.33 -4.60
N ILE A 8 2.36 -4.78 -5.71
CA ILE A 8 1.77 -5.80 -6.58
C ILE A 8 1.58 -7.12 -5.82
N ALA A 9 2.60 -7.57 -5.08
CA ALA A 9 2.52 -8.80 -4.29
C ALA A 9 1.42 -8.74 -3.22
N LEU A 10 1.27 -7.58 -2.55
CA LEU A 10 0.19 -7.34 -1.61
C LEU A 10 -1.18 -7.44 -2.27
N MET A 11 -1.38 -6.74 -3.40
CA MET A 11 -2.64 -6.76 -4.13
C MET A 11 -3.02 -8.15 -4.61
N LYS A 12 -2.03 -8.91 -5.09
CA LYS A 12 -2.21 -10.31 -5.46
C LYS A 12 -2.75 -11.12 -4.29
N ARG A 13 -2.09 -11.03 -3.13
CA ARG A 13 -2.51 -11.75 -1.91
C ARG A 13 -3.91 -11.34 -1.46
N VAL A 14 -4.26 -10.06 -1.54
CA VAL A 14 -5.61 -9.58 -1.21
C VAL A 14 -6.65 -10.17 -2.16
N LEU A 15 -6.40 -10.13 -3.48
CA LEU A 15 -7.34 -10.66 -4.47
C LEU A 15 -7.54 -12.17 -4.33
N GLU A 16 -6.48 -12.91 -4.01
CA GLU A 16 -6.54 -14.35 -3.72
C GLU A 16 -7.40 -14.64 -2.47
N GLU A 17 -7.27 -13.86 -1.39
CA GLU A 17 -8.07 -14.04 -0.16
C GLU A 17 -9.55 -13.70 -0.35
N MET A 18 -9.86 -12.76 -1.25
CA MET A 18 -11.24 -12.32 -1.51
C MET A 18 -12.03 -13.33 -2.36
N ASP A 19 -11.47 -14.52 -2.65
CA ASP A 19 -11.98 -15.53 -3.60
C ASP A 19 -12.36 -14.92 -4.96
N ASP A 20 -11.69 -13.82 -5.30
CA ASP A 20 -12.03 -13.07 -6.47
C ASP A 20 -11.19 -13.65 -7.61
N SER A 21 -11.83 -14.48 -8.44
CA SER A 21 -11.28 -15.05 -9.69
C SER A 21 -10.75 -14.00 -10.69
N GLN A 22 -10.62 -12.73 -10.28
CA GLN A 22 -10.25 -11.56 -11.06
C GLN A 22 -8.74 -11.38 -11.20
N TRP A 23 -7.93 -12.30 -10.66
CA TRP A 23 -6.48 -12.30 -10.85
C TRP A 23 -6.08 -12.29 -12.33
N TRP A 24 -6.78 -13.06 -13.18
CA TRP A 24 -6.49 -13.11 -14.63
C TRP A 24 -6.55 -11.73 -15.28
N PHE A 25 -7.45 -10.87 -14.79
CA PHE A 25 -7.60 -9.50 -15.28
C PHE A 25 -6.41 -8.62 -14.87
N PHE A 26 -5.86 -8.84 -13.67
CA PHE A 26 -4.73 -8.06 -13.17
C PHE A 26 -3.44 -8.36 -13.94
N GLU A 27 -3.17 -9.64 -14.21
CA GLU A 27 -2.05 -10.08 -15.07
C GLU A 27 -2.16 -9.43 -16.46
N GLU A 28 -3.37 -9.43 -17.02
CA GLU A 28 -3.65 -8.86 -18.33
C GLU A 28 -3.50 -7.33 -18.36
N ALA A 29 -3.92 -6.63 -17.29
CA ALA A 29 -3.80 -5.18 -17.17
C ALA A 29 -2.35 -4.70 -16.97
N ILE A 30 -1.49 -5.51 -16.34
CA ILE A 30 -0.06 -5.23 -16.16
C ILE A 30 0.74 -5.54 -17.43
N ASN A 31 0.27 -6.45 -18.27
CA ASN A 31 0.91 -6.79 -19.53
C ASN A 31 0.56 -5.78 -20.64
N ILE A 32 1.23 -4.63 -20.61
CA ILE A 32 1.00 -3.44 -21.47
C ILE A 32 0.96 -3.78 -22.98
N GLN A 33 1.63 -4.85 -23.43
CA GLN A 33 1.69 -5.24 -24.84
C GLN A 33 0.34 -5.73 -25.39
N HIS A 34 -0.52 -6.34 -24.57
CA HIS A 34 -1.81 -6.90 -25.01
C HIS A 34 -2.94 -5.86 -25.11
N LEU A 35 -2.77 -4.71 -24.46
CA LEU A 35 -3.78 -3.64 -24.43
C LEU A 35 -3.89 -2.84 -25.73
N GLN A 36 -2.89 -2.90 -26.63
CA GLN A 36 -2.82 -2.07 -27.83
C GLN A 36 -3.71 -2.55 -28.99
N GLU A 37 -4.31 -3.75 -28.92
CA GLU A 37 -4.99 -4.36 -30.07
C GLU A 37 -6.53 -4.28 -30.06
N GLY A 38 -7.20 -3.79 -29.02
CA GLY A 38 -8.66 -3.89 -28.93
C GLY A 38 -9.39 -2.73 -28.24
N GLY A 39 -9.99 -1.82 -29.01
CA GLY A 39 -10.75 -0.67 -28.47
C GLY A 39 -11.94 -1.02 -27.56
N SER A 40 -12.55 -2.21 -27.71
CA SER A 40 -13.59 -2.73 -26.79
C SER A 40 -12.97 -3.38 -25.54
N PHE A 41 -11.84 -4.08 -25.72
CA PHE A 41 -11.11 -4.77 -24.67
C PHE A 41 -10.49 -3.78 -23.67
N SER A 42 -9.84 -2.72 -24.14
CA SER A 42 -9.30 -1.66 -23.27
C SER A 42 -10.39 -1.00 -22.42
N ASN A 43 -11.60 -0.80 -22.97
CA ASN A 43 -12.73 -0.25 -22.21
C ASN A 43 -13.24 -1.22 -21.12
N VAL A 44 -13.27 -2.52 -21.41
CA VAL A 44 -13.59 -3.55 -20.41
C VAL A 44 -12.51 -3.58 -19.33
N LEU A 45 -11.24 -3.51 -19.71
CA LEU A 45 -10.12 -3.52 -18.77
C LEU A 45 -10.13 -2.27 -17.87
N ILE A 46 -10.34 -1.07 -18.42
CA ILE A 46 -10.43 0.18 -17.64
C ILE A 46 -11.59 0.12 -16.65
N ARG A 47 -12.78 -0.31 -17.10
CA ARG A 47 -13.94 -0.45 -16.19
C ARG A 47 -13.67 -1.45 -15.07
N ARG A 48 -12.90 -2.50 -15.37
CA ARG A 48 -12.53 -3.53 -14.40
C ARG A 48 -11.46 -3.04 -13.43
N TYR A 49 -10.48 -2.27 -13.90
CA TYR A 49 -9.52 -1.56 -13.07
C TYR A 49 -10.25 -0.61 -12.11
N ASP A 50 -11.18 0.21 -12.61
CA ASP A 50 -11.92 1.18 -11.81
C ASP A 50 -12.78 0.52 -10.72
N LYS A 51 -13.35 -0.66 -11.01
CA LYS A 51 -14.19 -1.38 -10.05
C LYS A 51 -13.41 -2.18 -9.02
N THR A 52 -12.29 -2.78 -9.42
CA THR A 52 -11.58 -3.76 -8.58
C THR A 52 -10.31 -3.18 -7.99
N LEU A 53 -9.43 -2.60 -8.81
CA LEU A 53 -8.07 -2.25 -8.38
C LEU A 53 -7.98 -0.86 -7.79
N LYS A 54 -8.71 0.08 -8.37
CA LYS A 54 -8.73 1.46 -7.90
C LYS A 54 -9.13 1.58 -6.42
N PRO A 55 -10.16 0.87 -5.91
CA PRO A 55 -10.44 0.87 -4.48
C PRO A 55 -9.28 0.34 -3.62
N LEU A 56 -8.56 -0.70 -4.09
CA LEU A 56 -7.40 -1.24 -3.39
C LEU A 56 -6.26 -0.22 -3.36
N PHE A 57 -5.94 0.42 -4.49
CA PHE A 57 -4.95 1.50 -4.56
C PHE A 57 -5.30 2.65 -3.64
N ILE A 58 -6.57 3.08 -3.61
CA ILE A 58 -7.03 4.16 -2.72
C ILE A 58 -6.79 3.77 -1.26
N GLN A 59 -7.09 2.54 -0.86
CA GLN A 59 -6.86 2.10 0.52
C GLN A 59 -5.37 2.03 0.86
N ILE A 60 -4.54 1.50 -0.05
CA ILE A 60 -3.09 1.47 0.14
C ILE A 60 -2.53 2.87 0.27
N ILE A 61 -2.87 3.79 -0.63
CA ILE A 61 -2.40 5.18 -0.61
C ILE A 61 -2.82 5.87 0.69
N ARG A 62 -4.09 5.72 1.10
CA ARG A 62 -4.60 6.30 2.35
C ARG A 62 -3.86 5.79 3.58
N PHE A 63 -3.45 4.53 3.59
CA PHE A 63 -2.70 3.95 4.68
C PHE A 63 -1.24 4.45 4.68
N ILE A 64 -0.55 4.36 3.54
CA ILE A 64 0.88 4.72 3.47
C ILE A 64 1.11 6.22 3.57
N ASP A 65 0.12 7.05 3.24
CA ASP A 65 0.17 8.51 3.35
C ASP A 65 -0.53 9.04 4.62
N ARG A 66 -0.83 8.13 5.56
CA ARG A 66 -1.33 8.55 6.87
C ARG A 66 -0.33 9.55 7.48
N HIS A 67 -0.84 10.67 8.01
CA HIS A 67 -0.03 11.73 8.59
C HIS A 67 1.04 12.28 7.62
N SER A 68 0.72 12.40 6.32
CA SER A 68 1.61 12.94 5.29
C SER A 68 2.94 12.18 5.16
N ASN A 69 2.92 10.88 5.40
CA ASN A 69 4.12 10.05 5.41
C ASN A 69 4.79 9.91 4.02
N LEU A 70 4.08 10.17 2.91
CA LEU A 70 4.73 10.26 1.59
C LEU A 70 5.49 11.57 1.40
N GLN A 71 5.20 12.61 2.19
CA GLN A 71 5.95 13.88 2.13
C GLN A 71 7.43 13.68 2.47
N LEU A 72 7.75 12.68 3.29
CA LEU A 72 9.13 12.26 3.60
C LEU A 72 9.93 11.78 2.38
N LEU A 73 9.26 11.48 1.26
CA LEU A 73 9.89 11.01 0.03
C LEU A 73 9.98 12.10 -1.05
N MET A 74 9.44 13.30 -0.78
CA MET A 74 9.44 14.38 -1.76
C MET A 74 10.87 14.90 -1.96
N PRO A 75 11.33 15.11 -3.21
CA PRO A 75 12.68 15.61 -3.49
C PRO A 75 13.02 16.90 -2.75
N ASP A 76 12.05 17.81 -2.62
CA ASP A 76 12.23 19.09 -1.91
C ASP A 76 12.36 18.93 -0.39
N CYS A 77 12.01 17.76 0.13
CA CYS A 77 12.11 17.38 1.54
C CYS A 77 13.32 16.46 1.81
N LEU A 78 14.07 16.09 0.78
CA LEU A 78 15.25 15.23 0.86
C LEU A 78 16.51 16.05 0.57
N ASP A 79 17.42 16.17 1.52
CA ASP A 79 18.77 16.65 1.24
C ASP A 79 19.66 15.51 0.67
N GLU A 80 20.90 15.80 0.28
CA GLU A 80 21.81 14.76 -0.25
C GLU A 80 22.09 13.62 0.77
N ASN A 81 21.84 13.85 2.06
CA ASN A 81 22.04 12.92 3.16
C ASN A 81 20.79 12.08 3.49
N ASP A 82 19.62 12.37 2.90
CA ASP A 82 18.34 11.70 3.20
C ASP A 82 18.06 10.43 2.38
N LYS A 83 19.04 9.94 1.60
CA LYS A 83 18.99 8.59 1.00
C LYS A 83 18.68 7.47 2.01
N PRO A 84 19.20 7.48 3.26
CA PRO A 84 18.84 6.52 4.29
C PRO A 84 17.36 6.59 4.68
N LEU A 85 16.73 7.76 4.65
CA LEU A 85 15.32 7.94 5.01
C LEU A 85 14.39 7.26 4.01
N SER A 86 14.62 7.48 2.71
CA SER A 86 13.86 6.80 1.65
C SER A 86 14.07 5.28 1.65
N LYS A 87 15.30 4.84 1.95
CA LYS A 87 15.63 3.42 2.11
C LYS A 87 14.89 2.81 3.30
N LEU A 88 14.93 3.48 4.46
CA LEU A 88 14.22 3.04 5.67
C LEU A 88 12.72 2.98 5.46
N TRP A 89 12.14 3.98 4.78
CA TRP A 89 10.75 3.98 4.40
C TRP A 89 10.39 2.73 3.59
N LEU A 90 11.20 2.39 2.58
CA LEU A 90 11.01 1.19 1.76
C LEU A 90 11.20 -0.10 2.56
N GLU A 91 12.16 -0.16 3.48
CA GLU A 91 12.40 -1.31 4.34
C GLU A 91 11.22 -1.57 5.29
N ILE A 92 10.70 -0.52 5.95
CA ILE A 92 9.52 -0.63 6.81
C ILE A 92 8.30 -1.01 5.98
N TYR A 93 8.08 -0.36 4.84
CA TYR A 93 6.98 -0.70 3.94
C TYR A 93 7.06 -2.16 3.51
N SER A 94 8.26 -2.68 3.22
CA SER A 94 8.44 -4.06 2.75
C SER A 94 8.35 -5.12 3.86
N SER A 95 8.48 -4.73 5.14
CA SER A 95 8.39 -5.64 6.26
C SER A 95 6.97 -6.20 6.41
N TRP A 96 6.88 -7.53 6.48
CA TRP A 96 5.62 -8.21 6.73
C TRP A 96 5.09 -7.96 8.13
N GLU A 97 5.98 -8.06 9.11
CA GLU A 97 5.71 -7.96 10.53
C GLU A 97 5.28 -6.54 10.92
N LEU A 98 5.94 -5.53 10.36
CA LEU A 98 5.65 -4.12 10.69
C LEU A 98 4.48 -3.58 9.85
N CYS A 99 4.56 -3.63 8.52
CA CYS A 99 3.66 -2.88 7.65
C CYS A 99 2.68 -3.75 6.85
N GLN A 100 3.19 -4.73 6.09
CA GLN A 100 2.37 -5.40 5.08
C GLN A 100 1.25 -6.26 5.68
N SER A 101 1.44 -6.87 6.85
CA SER A 101 0.38 -7.67 7.48
C SER A 101 -0.82 -6.83 7.95
N THR A 102 -0.57 -5.65 8.51
CA THR A 102 -1.61 -4.68 8.89
C THR A 102 -2.31 -4.14 7.66
N LEU A 103 -1.52 -3.73 6.66
CA LEU A 103 -2.06 -3.21 5.41
C LEU A 103 -2.91 -4.27 4.67
N PHE A 104 -2.45 -5.52 4.60
CA PHE A 104 -3.21 -6.65 4.05
C PHE A 104 -4.58 -6.78 4.72
N LYS A 105 -4.64 -6.79 6.05
CA LYS A 105 -5.90 -6.90 6.79
C LYS A 105 -6.86 -5.75 6.48
N ILE A 106 -6.35 -4.52 6.44
CA ILE A 106 -7.17 -3.33 6.13
C ILE A 106 -7.77 -3.49 4.73
N VAL A 107 -6.93 -3.72 3.73
CA VAL A 107 -7.35 -3.77 2.33
C VAL A 107 -8.28 -4.96 2.07
N ALA A 108 -7.95 -6.16 2.58
CA ALA A 108 -8.77 -7.37 2.42
C ALA A 108 -10.13 -7.26 3.12
N SER A 109 -10.18 -6.59 4.29
CA SER A 109 -11.45 -6.38 4.99
C SER A 109 -12.37 -5.36 4.32
N GLN A 110 -11.87 -4.62 3.31
CA GLN A 110 -12.50 -3.44 2.70
C GLN A 110 -12.99 -2.40 3.70
N LYS A 111 -12.49 -2.41 4.93
CA LYS A 111 -12.89 -1.45 5.96
C LYS A 111 -12.14 -0.16 5.74
N HIS A 112 -12.89 0.92 5.54
CA HIS A 112 -12.32 2.25 5.62
C HIS A 112 -11.98 2.55 7.08
N GLU A 113 -10.69 2.60 7.40
CA GLU A 113 -10.26 3.20 8.66
C GLU A 113 -10.71 4.66 8.71
N LYS A 114 -11.35 5.03 9.83
CA LYS A 114 -11.62 6.42 10.14
C LYS A 114 -10.27 7.08 10.39
N MET A 115 -9.87 7.93 9.46
CA MET A 115 -8.64 8.70 9.58
C MET A 115 -8.83 9.71 10.73
N ASP A 116 -7.97 9.64 11.75
CA ASP A 116 -7.98 10.65 12.80
C ASP A 116 -7.53 11.99 12.17
N GLN A 117 -8.37 13.02 12.29
CA GLN A 117 -8.17 14.31 11.60
C GLN A 117 -7.08 15.18 12.27
N LYS A 118 -6.34 14.63 13.23
CA LYS A 118 -5.24 15.35 13.87
C LYS A 118 -4.17 15.66 12.83
N VAL A 119 -3.83 16.95 12.77
CA VAL A 119 -2.79 17.53 11.91
C VAL A 119 -1.41 17.14 12.48
N PHE A 120 -1.09 15.86 12.40
CA PHE A 120 0.25 15.37 12.66
C PHE A 120 0.91 15.07 11.31
N GLN A 121 2.13 15.55 11.14
CA GLN A 121 2.98 15.23 9.99
C GLN A 121 4.10 14.31 10.47
N CYS A 122 4.29 13.19 9.77
CA CYS A 122 5.39 12.28 10.08
C CYS A 122 6.73 12.98 9.85
N ALA A 123 7.57 12.98 10.89
CA ALA A 123 9.00 13.27 10.77
C ALA A 123 9.84 11.99 10.61
N PHE A 124 9.21 10.82 10.76
CA PHE A 124 9.85 9.51 10.67
C PHE A 124 8.92 8.52 9.95
N PRO A 125 9.45 7.66 9.05
CA PRO A 125 8.64 6.75 8.26
C PRO A 125 7.79 5.82 9.13
N PHE A 126 6.48 5.79 8.87
CA PHE A 126 5.54 4.86 9.53
C PHE A 126 5.58 4.92 11.07
N SER A 127 5.84 6.09 11.64
CA SER A 127 5.92 6.29 13.10
C SER A 127 4.70 5.75 13.87
N TRP A 128 3.49 5.86 13.30
CA TRP A 128 2.28 5.31 13.91
C TRP A 128 2.28 3.78 13.99
N ILE A 129 2.78 3.09 12.96
CA ILE A 129 2.86 1.61 12.93
C ILE A 129 3.86 1.14 13.98
N ILE A 130 5.01 1.81 14.07
CA ILE A 130 6.04 1.44 15.05
C ILE A 130 5.51 1.61 16.47
N TYR A 131 4.82 2.72 16.73
CA TYR A 131 4.16 2.96 18.01
C TYR A 131 3.13 1.87 18.33
N GLU A 132 2.24 1.53 17.39
CA GLU A 132 1.26 0.46 17.56
C GLU A 132 1.92 -0.91 17.80
N TYR A 133 2.97 -1.23 17.04
CA TYR A 133 3.71 -2.48 17.17
C TYR A 133 4.39 -2.62 18.55
N ILE A 134 5.05 -1.56 19.02
CA ILE A 134 5.72 -1.55 20.32
C ILE A 134 4.70 -1.71 21.44
N ASN A 135 3.60 -0.94 21.41
CA ASN A 135 2.58 -1.03 22.45
C ASN A 135 1.94 -2.42 22.50
N LYS A 136 1.61 -2.99 21.34
CA LYS A 136 1.08 -4.34 21.27
C LYS A 136 2.05 -5.37 21.88
N LYS A 137 3.35 -5.23 21.62
CA LYS A 137 4.37 -6.11 22.20
C LYS A 137 4.49 -5.96 23.71
N ILE A 138 4.39 -4.73 24.23
CA ILE A 138 4.39 -4.48 25.67
C ILE A 138 3.16 -5.11 26.32
N ASP A 139 2.00 -5.01 25.70
CA ASP A 139 0.78 -5.63 26.23
C ASP A 139 0.89 -7.16 26.26
N ASP A 140 1.41 -7.78 25.19
CA ASP A 140 1.64 -9.23 25.10
C ASP A 140 2.63 -9.76 26.16
N ASP A 141 3.61 -8.95 26.59
CA ASP A 141 4.61 -9.32 27.61
C ASP A 141 4.08 -9.18 29.06
N ASN A 142 2.93 -8.53 29.25
CA ASN A 142 2.31 -8.29 30.55
C ASN A 142 1.13 -9.25 30.88
N GLU A 143 0.76 -10.15 29.97
CA GLU A 143 -0.20 -11.25 30.16
C GLU A 143 0.49 -12.59 30.46
#